data_AF-A0A965E4G9-F1
#
_entry.id   AF-A0A965E4G9-F1
#
_cell.length_a   1.000
_cell.length_b   1.000
_cell.length_c   1.000
_cell.angle_alpha   90.00
_cell.angle_beta   90.00
_cell.angle_gamma   90.00
#
_symmetry.space_group_name_H-M   'P 1'
#
loop_
_entity.id
_entity.type
_entity.pdbx_description
1 polymer ?
#
loop_
_entity_poly.entity_id
_entity_poly.type
_entity_poly.pdbx_seq_one_letter_code
_entity_poly.pdbx_strand_id
1 'polypeptide(L)'
;LSVLSIVGGAMQLPFSKKLHFLEHWLAPVVEESEAHIGETWAYQNKYLLLAVAVIVALTGIAISIAVYAKSKIKIVEPKILEQAWYYDATISRIVGGSGAASFRLLAWVDANIVDGIVNGVGESIRGVAGSVRRVQSGFVRTYALLISLGTVLILAWFLLRGVLL
;
A
#
# COMPACT_ATOMS: atom_id res chain seq x y z
N LEU A 1 -2.08 14.57 -27.48
CA LEU A 1 -1.62 15.39 -26.34
C LEU A 1 -1.12 16.77 -26.77
N SER A 2 -0.37 16.90 -27.87
CA SER A 2 0.19 18.19 -28.34
C SER A 2 -0.86 19.29 -28.54
N VAL A 3 -2.03 18.95 -29.12
CA VAL A 3 -3.15 19.89 -29.26
C VAL A 3 -3.68 20.36 -27.89
N LEU A 4 -3.83 19.45 -26.94
CA LEU A 4 -4.28 19.78 -25.58
C LEU A 4 -3.26 20.64 -24.83
N SER A 5 -1.96 20.44 -25.04
CA SER A 5 -0.91 21.28 -24.47
C SER A 5 -0.94 22.70 -25.03
N ILE A 6 -1.15 22.86 -26.35
CA ILE A 6 -1.30 24.16 -27.00
C ILE A 6 -2.55 24.88 -26.50
N VAL A 7 -3.69 24.18 -26.44
CA VAL A 7 -4.95 24.74 -25.94
C VAL A 7 -4.83 25.13 -24.47
N GLY A 8 -4.26 24.27 -23.63
CA GLY A 8 -4.04 24.54 -22.21
C GLY A 8 -3.11 25.74 -21.97
N GLY A 9 -2.03 25.86 -22.74
CA GLY A 9 -1.15 27.03 -22.68
C GLY A 9 -1.82 28.32 -23.14
N ALA A 10 -2.66 28.25 -24.19
CA ALA A 10 -3.41 29.40 -24.70
C ALA A 10 -4.48 29.91 -23.71
N MET A 11 -5.01 29.04 -22.85
CA MET A 11 -6.03 29.39 -21.84
C MET A 11 -5.50 30.25 -20.69
N GLN A 12 -4.18 30.32 -20.46
CA GLN A 12 -3.57 31.06 -19.35
C GLN A 12 -2.35 31.87 -19.81
N LEU A 13 -2.56 32.77 -20.77
CA LEU A 13 -1.47 33.60 -21.30
C LEU A 13 -1.27 34.86 -20.43
N PRO A 14 -0.03 35.16 -19.99
CA PRO A 14 0.26 36.28 -19.06
C PRO A 14 0.24 37.67 -19.73
N PHE A 15 -0.25 37.78 -20.97
CA PHE A 15 -0.15 38.99 -21.80
C PHE A 15 -1.27 40.01 -21.57
N SER A 16 -2.44 39.60 -21.09
CA SER A 16 -3.57 40.51 -20.84
C SER A 16 -4.51 39.93 -19.80
N LYS A 17 -5.05 40.74 -18.88
CA LYS A 17 -6.00 40.32 -17.82
C LYS A 17 -7.20 39.53 -18.36
N LYS A 18 -7.58 39.74 -19.63
CA LYS A 18 -8.67 39.01 -20.31
C LYS A 18 -8.32 37.56 -20.71
N LEU A 19 -7.04 37.20 -20.72
CA LEU A 19 -6.51 35.88 -21.06
C LEU A 19 -6.19 35.03 -19.82
N HIS A 20 -6.48 35.54 -18.62
CA HIS A 20 -6.35 34.80 -17.35
C HIS A 20 -7.64 34.01 -17.07
N PHE A 21 -8.07 33.17 -18.02
CA PHE A 21 -9.35 32.46 -17.91
C PHE A 21 -9.38 31.49 -16.73
N LEU A 22 -8.30 30.74 -16.49
CA LEU A 22 -8.23 29.82 -15.34
C LEU A 22 -8.25 30.57 -14.02
N GLU A 23 -7.58 31.72 -13.93
CA GLU A 23 -7.56 32.54 -12.71
C GLU A 23 -8.99 32.97 -12.32
N HIS A 24 -9.77 33.50 -13.27
CA HIS A 24 -11.15 33.91 -13.00
C HIS A 24 -12.08 32.72 -12.72
N TRP A 25 -11.84 31.58 -13.38
CA TRP A 25 -12.62 30.36 -13.15
C TRP A 25 -12.32 29.73 -11.78
N LEU A 26 -11.07 29.82 -11.30
CA LEU A 26 -10.61 29.31 -10.01
C LEU A 26 -10.80 30.29 -8.85
N ALA A 27 -10.95 31.60 -9.14
CA ALA A 27 -11.18 32.65 -8.15
C ALA A 27 -12.15 32.23 -7.03
N PRO A 28 -13.38 31.72 -7.28
CA PRO A 28 -14.31 31.40 -6.19
C PRO A 28 -13.84 30.31 -5.21
N VAL A 29 -12.81 29.52 -5.56
CA VAL A 29 -12.24 28.46 -4.70
C VAL A 29 -10.90 28.89 -4.09
N VAL A 30 -10.15 29.78 -4.75
CA VAL A 30 -8.75 30.11 -4.41
C VAL A 30 -8.59 31.53 -3.85
N GLU A 31 -9.57 32.43 -4.04
CA GLU A 31 -9.50 33.87 -3.71
C GLU A 31 -9.16 34.16 -2.25
N GLU A 32 -9.54 33.30 -1.29
CA GLU A 32 -9.12 33.44 0.12
C GLU A 32 -7.70 32.94 0.43
N SER A 33 -7.13 32.09 -0.42
CA SER A 33 -5.79 31.50 -0.25
C SER A 33 -4.71 32.14 -1.13
N GLU A 34 -5.06 33.16 -1.94
CA GLU A 34 -4.06 33.86 -2.75
C GLU A 34 -3.19 34.78 -1.89
N ALA A 35 -1.88 34.51 -1.90
CA ALA A 35 -0.89 35.43 -1.37
C ALA A 35 -0.97 36.74 -2.16
N HIS A 36 -1.23 37.86 -1.48
CA HIS A 36 -1.34 39.18 -2.12
C HIS A 36 0.04 39.68 -2.60
N ILE A 37 0.48 39.18 -3.76
CA ILE A 37 1.78 39.53 -4.39
C ILE A 37 1.75 40.84 -5.20
N GLY A 38 0.63 41.58 -5.18
CA GLY A 38 0.40 42.76 -6.01
C GLY A 38 1.42 43.90 -5.86
N GLU A 39 2.10 44.00 -4.71
CA GLU A 39 3.13 45.01 -4.44
C GLU A 39 4.57 44.49 -4.57
N THR A 40 4.76 43.24 -5.01
CA THR A 40 6.11 42.67 -5.11
C THR A 40 6.82 43.18 -6.36
N TRP A 41 8.12 43.44 -6.26
CA TRP A 41 8.99 43.83 -7.38
C TRP A 41 8.87 42.89 -8.60
N ALA A 42 8.65 41.59 -8.33
CA ALA A 42 8.41 40.57 -9.35
C ALA A 42 7.12 40.79 -10.16
N TYR A 43 6.05 41.29 -9.52
CA TYR A 43 4.77 41.55 -10.19
C TYR A 43 4.89 42.74 -11.15
N GLN A 44 5.59 43.78 -10.73
CA GLN A 44 5.89 44.96 -11.54
C GLN A 44 6.80 44.62 -12.73
N ASN A 45 7.78 43.73 -12.53
CA ASN A 45 8.76 43.35 -13.54
C ASN A 45 8.47 42.00 -14.22
N LYS A 46 7.21 41.56 -14.24
CA LYS A 46 6.79 40.25 -14.78
C LYS A 46 7.30 39.97 -16.20
N TYR A 47 7.33 40.99 -17.07
CA TYR A 47 7.79 40.84 -18.45
C TYR A 47 9.31 40.68 -18.54
N LEU A 48 10.06 41.33 -17.65
CA LEU A 48 11.51 41.16 -17.55
C LEU A 48 11.82 39.74 -17.08
N LEU A 49 11.13 39.27 -16.03
CA LEU A 49 11.28 37.88 -15.55
C LEU A 49 10.91 36.87 -16.63
N LEU A 50 9.85 37.11 -17.39
CA LEU A 50 9.47 36.28 -18.53
C LEU A 50 10.57 36.27 -19.60
N ALA A 51 11.12 37.42 -19.97
CA ALA A 51 12.19 37.51 -20.95
C ALA A 51 13.45 36.77 -20.49
N VAL A 52 13.85 36.94 -19.22
CA VAL A 52 14.98 36.23 -18.62
C VAL A 52 14.73 34.72 -18.62
N ALA A 53 13.54 34.27 -18.22
CA ALA A 53 13.17 32.85 -18.23
C ALA A 53 13.23 32.25 -19.65
N VAL A 54 12.74 32.97 -20.66
CA VAL A 54 12.82 32.54 -22.07
C VAL A 54 14.28 32.45 -22.52
N ILE A 55 15.12 33.43 -22.21
CA ILE A 55 16.55 33.40 -22.55
C ILE A 55 17.24 32.21 -21.89
N VAL A 56 17.02 31.98 -20.59
CA VAL A 56 17.60 30.84 -19.86
C VAL A 56 17.11 29.50 -20.42
N ALA A 57 15.84 29.39 -20.77
CA ALA A 57 15.30 28.18 -21.39
C ALA A 57 15.95 27.92 -22.77
N LEU A 58 16.06 28.95 -23.61
CA LEU A 58 16.67 28.84 -24.94
C LEU A 58 18.17 28.51 -24.86
N THR A 59 18.91 29.10 -23.92
CA THR A 59 20.33 28.76 -23.72
C THR A 59 20.49 27.33 -23.22
N GLY A 60 19.65 26.86 -22.30
CA GLY A 60 19.62 25.47 -21.86
C GLY A 60 19.37 24.49 -23.01
N ILE A 61 18.40 24.79 -23.88
CA ILE A 61 18.11 23.99 -25.09
C ILE A 61 19.31 23.99 -26.05
N ALA A 62 19.92 25.17 -26.30
CA ALA A 62 21.07 25.28 -27.19
C ALA A 62 22.27 24.48 -26.68
N ILE A 63 22.56 24.52 -25.38
CA ILE A 63 23.61 23.71 -24.73
C ILE A 63 23.28 22.22 -24.85
N SER A 64 22.04 21.83 -24.56
CA SER A 64 21.59 20.44 -24.69
C SER A 64 21.80 19.90 -26.11
N ILE A 65 21.41 20.64 -27.14
CA ILE A 65 21.65 20.27 -28.55
C ILE A 65 23.14 20.16 -28.85
N ALA A 66 23.96 21.07 -28.33
CA ALA A 66 25.42 21.05 -28.54
C ALA A 66 26.10 19.83 -27.89
N VAL A 67 25.62 19.42 -26.70
CA VAL A 67 26.11 18.26 -25.94
C VAL A 67 25.63 16.96 -26.58
N TYR A 68 24.31 16.78 -26.75
CA TYR A 68 23.72 15.49 -27.11
C TYR A 68 23.61 15.27 -28.62
N ALA A 69 23.16 16.26 -29.39
CA ALA A 69 22.90 16.08 -30.82
C ALA A 69 24.14 16.30 -31.70
N LYS A 70 25.02 17.23 -31.30
CA LYS A 70 26.23 17.58 -32.06
C LYS A 70 27.52 17.01 -31.47
N SER A 71 27.45 16.40 -30.29
CA SER A 71 28.60 15.80 -29.57
C SER A 71 29.83 16.71 -29.48
N LYS A 72 29.63 18.04 -29.45
CA LYS A 72 30.72 19.02 -29.41
C LYS A 72 31.30 19.20 -28.02
N ILE A 73 30.55 18.81 -27.00
CA ILE A 73 30.87 18.97 -25.59
C ILE A 73 30.83 17.57 -24.97
N LYS A 74 31.85 17.23 -24.17
CA LYS A 74 31.88 15.95 -23.46
C LYS A 74 30.80 15.92 -22.41
N ILE A 75 29.98 14.86 -22.42
CA ILE A 75 28.99 14.63 -21.37
C ILE A 75 29.74 14.38 -20.06
N VAL A 76 29.51 15.26 -19.08
CA VAL A 76 29.94 15.07 -17.70
C VAL A 76 28.68 14.84 -16.90
N GLU A 77 28.27 13.59 -16.80
CA GLU A 77 27.14 13.19 -15.95
C GLU A 77 27.70 12.59 -14.65
N PRO A 78 27.49 13.26 -13.50
CA PRO A 78 27.82 12.70 -12.21
C PRO A 78 27.00 11.43 -11.97
N LYS A 79 27.64 10.35 -11.52
CA LYS A 79 26.96 9.08 -11.18
C LYS A 79 25.77 9.24 -10.22
N ILE A 80 25.79 10.28 -9.38
CA ILE A 80 24.68 10.57 -8.46
C ILE A 80 23.41 11.03 -9.19
N LEU A 81 23.54 11.78 -10.29
CA LEU A 81 22.41 12.21 -11.12
C LEU A 81 21.92 11.06 -11.99
N GLU A 82 22.83 10.27 -12.55
CA GLU A 82 22.54 9.04 -13.30
C GLU A 82 21.66 8.07 -12.48
N GLN A 83 21.95 7.95 -11.18
CA GLN A 83 21.24 7.03 -10.28
C GLN A 83 20.09 7.70 -9.53
N ALA A 84 19.57 8.83 -10.01
CA ALA A 84 18.45 9.55 -9.41
C ALA A 84 18.63 9.73 -7.88
N TRP A 85 19.83 10.17 -7.47
CA TRP A 85 20.19 10.36 -6.06
C TRP A 85 20.14 9.09 -5.20
N TYR A 86 20.23 7.90 -5.80
CA TYR A 86 20.11 6.59 -5.14
C TYR A 86 18.75 6.37 -4.47
N TYR A 87 17.74 7.20 -4.75
CA TYR A 87 16.43 7.12 -4.11
C TYR A 87 15.76 5.79 -4.45
N ASP A 88 15.65 5.51 -5.74
CA ASP A 88 15.04 4.28 -6.25
C ASP A 88 15.79 3.03 -5.76
N ALA A 89 17.12 3.07 -5.74
CA ALA A 89 17.95 1.96 -5.27
C ALA A 89 17.74 1.69 -3.77
N THR A 90 17.63 2.74 -2.95
CA THR A 90 17.42 2.63 -1.50
C THR A 90 16.03 2.08 -1.20
N ILE A 91 14.99 2.62 -1.83
CA ILE A 91 13.61 2.15 -1.66
C ILE A 91 13.47 0.70 -2.12
N SER A 92 14.02 0.35 -3.28
CA SER A 92 13.99 -1.03 -3.80
C SER A 92 14.69 -2.02 -2.87
N ARG A 93 15.81 -1.63 -2.25
CA ARG A 93 16.53 -2.48 -1.31
C ARG A 93 15.75 -2.72 -0.01
N ILE A 94 15.06 -1.70 0.50
CA ILE A 94 14.26 -1.81 1.72
C ILE A 94 12.98 -2.62 1.45
N VAL A 95 12.23 -2.25 0.42
CA VAL A 95 10.94 -2.87 0.11
C VAL A 95 11.13 -4.28 -0.45
N GLY A 96 11.95 -4.42 -1.49
CA GLY A 96 12.19 -5.69 -2.18
C GLY A 96 13.15 -6.62 -1.45
N GLY A 97 14.01 -6.09 -0.57
CA GLY A 97 14.92 -6.87 0.25
C GLY A 97 14.29 -7.26 1.58
N SER A 98 14.54 -6.42 2.61
CA SER A 98 14.15 -6.73 3.99
C SER A 98 12.62 -6.81 4.17
N GLY A 99 11.86 -5.94 3.50
CA GLY A 99 10.40 -5.98 3.51
C GLY A 99 9.87 -7.32 3.00
N ALA A 100 10.28 -7.71 1.79
CA ALA A 100 9.89 -8.98 1.19
C ALA A 100 10.33 -10.20 2.02
N ALA A 101 11.51 -10.17 2.64
CA ALA A 101 11.98 -11.25 3.51
C ALA A 101 11.07 -11.46 4.73
N SER A 102 10.64 -10.36 5.38
CA SER A 102 9.71 -10.42 6.51
C SER A 102 8.35 -11.00 6.10
N PHE A 103 7.82 -10.61 4.95
CA PHE A 103 6.56 -11.18 4.44
C PHE A 103 6.68 -12.67 4.11
N ARG A 104 7.80 -13.11 3.54
CA ARG A 104 8.04 -14.54 3.29
C ARG A 104 8.12 -15.34 4.60
N LEU A 105 8.73 -14.79 5.64
CA LEU A 105 8.79 -15.44 6.94
C LEU A 105 7.40 -15.56 7.55
N LEU A 106 6.59 -14.51 7.51
CA LEU A 106 5.22 -14.54 8.01
C LEU A 106 4.36 -15.57 7.24
N ALA A 107 4.47 -15.60 5.91
CA ALA A 107 3.78 -16.58 5.09
C ALA A 107 4.23 -18.02 5.39
N TRP A 108 5.53 -18.23 5.65
CA TRP A 108 6.05 -19.54 6.04
C TRP A 108 5.51 -19.97 7.42
N VAL A 109 5.47 -19.04 8.39
CA VAL A 109 4.92 -19.30 9.73
C VAL A 109 3.45 -19.70 9.63
N ASP A 110 2.65 -18.99 8.84
CA ASP A 110 1.24 -19.30 8.64
C ASP A 110 1.05 -20.70 8.04
N ALA A 111 1.72 -20.97 6.91
CA ALA A 111 1.58 -22.24 6.18
C ALA A 111 2.11 -23.48 6.93
N ASN A 112 3.05 -23.32 7.87
CA ASN A 112 3.66 -24.45 8.58
C ASN A 112 3.18 -24.58 10.02
N ILE A 113 3.10 -23.47 10.74
CA ILE A 113 2.76 -23.47 12.17
C ILE A 113 1.24 -23.40 12.33
N VAL A 114 0.60 -22.39 11.74
CA VAL A 114 -0.84 -22.17 11.92
C VAL A 114 -1.63 -23.32 11.28
N ASP A 115 -1.36 -23.61 10.01
CA ASP A 115 -2.00 -24.73 9.31
C ASP A 115 -1.66 -26.08 9.96
N GLY A 116 -0.43 -26.25 10.45
CA GLY A 116 -0.02 -27.45 11.18
C GLY A 116 -0.84 -27.68 12.45
N ILE A 117 -1.06 -26.63 13.24
CA ILE A 117 -1.89 -26.68 14.45
C ILE A 117 -3.34 -27.01 14.08
N VAL A 118 -3.91 -26.31 13.09
CA VAL A 118 -5.31 -26.52 12.68
C VAL A 118 -5.53 -27.94 12.19
N ASN A 119 -4.64 -28.45 11.33
CA ASN A 119 -4.71 -29.82 10.83
C ASN A 119 -4.54 -30.84 11.95
N GLY A 120 -3.61 -30.60 12.88
CA GLY A 120 -3.38 -31.47 14.04
C GLY A 120 -4.60 -31.55 14.97
N VAL A 121 -5.28 -30.43 15.23
CA VAL A 121 -6.55 -30.42 15.97
C VAL A 121 -7.62 -31.21 15.23
N GLY A 122 -7.77 -30.98 13.91
CA GLY A 122 -8.75 -31.69 13.09
C GLY A 122 -8.50 -33.20 13.02
N GLU A 123 -7.25 -33.63 12.97
CA GLU A 123 -6.87 -35.05 13.00
C GLU A 123 -7.10 -35.67 14.39
N SER A 124 -6.81 -34.94 15.47
CA SER A 124 -7.07 -35.37 16.85
C SER A 124 -8.57 -35.60 17.08
N ILE A 125 -9.42 -34.65 16.65
CA ILE A 125 -10.87 -34.77 16.76
C ILE A 125 -11.37 -35.97 15.95
N ARG A 126 -10.86 -36.17 14.72
CA ARG A 126 -11.20 -37.34 13.89
C ARG A 126 -10.80 -38.65 14.56
N GLY A 127 -9.65 -38.70 15.23
CA GLY A 127 -9.20 -39.86 16.00
C GLY A 127 -10.13 -40.18 17.18
N VAL A 128 -10.54 -39.16 17.94
CA VAL A 128 -11.51 -39.32 19.04
C VAL A 128 -12.87 -39.77 18.50
N ALA A 129 -13.38 -39.12 17.46
CA ALA A 129 -14.65 -39.48 16.84
C ALA A 129 -14.63 -40.91 16.28
N GLY A 130 -13.51 -41.34 15.67
CA GLY A 130 -13.31 -42.71 15.21
C GLY A 130 -13.33 -43.72 16.34
N SER A 131 -12.74 -43.39 17.49
CA SER A 131 -12.75 -44.25 18.68
C SER A 131 -14.17 -44.37 19.28
N VAL A 132 -14.87 -43.24 19.41
CA VAL A 132 -16.28 -43.20 19.86
C VAL A 132 -17.19 -43.98 18.90
N ARG A 133 -16.96 -43.88 17.59
CA ARG A 133 -17.73 -44.63 16.58
C ARG A 133 -17.62 -46.14 16.77
N ARG A 134 -16.46 -46.67 17.21
CA ARG A 134 -16.31 -48.11 17.48
C ARG A 134 -17.12 -48.58 18.69
N VAL A 135 -17.39 -47.70 19.66
CA VAL A 135 -18.23 -48.02 20.82
C VAL A 135 -19.71 -48.17 20.41
N GLN A 136 -20.13 -47.46 19.37
CA GLN A 136 -21.47 -47.60 18.79
C GLN A 136 -21.57 -48.83 17.87
N SER A 137 -21.62 -50.01 18.48
CA SER A 137 -21.68 -51.31 17.79
C SER A 137 -23.03 -51.65 17.16
N GLY A 138 -24.09 -50.85 17.37
CA GLY A 138 -25.44 -51.10 16.84
C GLY A 138 -26.21 -52.26 17.52
N PHE A 139 -25.59 -52.98 18.46
CA PHE A 139 -26.22 -54.05 19.22
C PHE A 139 -27.04 -53.51 20.40
N VAL A 140 -28.37 -53.64 20.34
CA VAL A 140 -29.32 -53.18 21.38
C VAL A 140 -28.94 -53.67 22.79
N ARG A 141 -28.40 -54.90 22.91
CA ARG A 141 -27.95 -55.48 24.18
C ARG A 141 -26.82 -54.69 24.85
N THR A 142 -25.88 -54.16 24.05
CA THR A 142 -24.77 -53.33 24.55
C THR A 142 -25.28 -51.99 25.08
N TYR A 143 -26.27 -51.39 24.41
CA TYR A 143 -26.91 -50.15 24.89
C TYR A 143 -27.68 -50.37 26.19
N ALA A 144 -28.40 -51.49 26.33
CA ALA A 144 -29.11 -51.81 27.57
C ALA A 144 -28.17 -51.94 28.77
N LEU A 145 -26.99 -52.57 28.59
CA LEU A 145 -25.95 -52.66 29.61
C LEU A 145 -25.34 -51.30 29.96
N LEU A 146 -25.06 -50.45 28.98
CA LEU A 146 -24.52 -49.11 29.22
C LEU A 146 -25.52 -48.21 29.98
N ILE A 147 -26.79 -48.26 29.60
CA ILE A 147 -27.85 -47.48 30.26
C ILE A 147 -28.04 -47.95 31.70
N SER A 148 -28.13 -49.25 31.95
CA SER A 148 -28.31 -49.77 33.31
C SER A 148 -27.11 -49.44 34.22
N LEU A 149 -25.88 -49.58 33.71
CA LEU A 149 -24.66 -49.19 34.43
C LEU A 149 -24.66 -47.68 34.73
N GLY A 150 -25.02 -46.85 33.74
CA GLY A 150 -25.14 -45.40 33.90
C GLY A 150 -26.16 -45.00 34.96
N THR A 151 -27.33 -45.66 34.99
CA THR A 151 -28.35 -45.43 36.01
C THR A 151 -27.83 -45.75 37.41
N VAL A 152 -27.16 -46.90 37.59
CA VAL A 152 -26.58 -47.29 38.88
C VAL A 152 -25.52 -46.29 39.33
N LEU A 153 -24.65 -45.82 38.44
CA LEU A 153 -23.62 -44.83 38.75
C LEU A 153 -24.22 -43.48 39.15
N ILE A 154 -25.26 -43.00 38.46
CA ILE A 154 -25.94 -41.75 38.81
C ILE A 154 -26.60 -41.87 40.19
N LEU A 155 -27.27 -42.99 40.47
CA LEU A 155 -27.88 -43.24 41.77
C LEU A 155 -26.83 -43.32 42.89
N ALA A 156 -25.71 -44.01 42.66
CA ALA A 156 -24.60 -44.08 43.60
C ALA A 156 -24.00 -42.71 43.87
N TRP A 157 -23.78 -41.90 42.83
CA TRP A 157 -23.28 -40.52 42.97
C TRP A 157 -24.27 -39.64 43.75
N PHE A 158 -25.57 -39.75 43.46
CA PHE A 158 -26.61 -39.00 44.16
C PHE A 158 -26.67 -39.36 45.65
N LEU A 159 -26.60 -40.65 45.98
CA LEU A 159 -26.55 -41.12 47.36
C LEU A 159 -25.29 -40.66 48.08
N LEU A 160 -24.12 -40.80 47.46
CA LEU A 160 -22.86 -40.31 48.03
C LEU A 160 -22.92 -38.81 48.28
N ARG A 161 -23.43 -38.03 47.33
CA ARG A 161 -23.59 -36.57 47.48
C ARG A 161 -24.62 -36.19 48.53
N GLY A 162 -25.74 -36.92 48.62
CA GLY A 162 -26.80 -36.66 49.60
C GLY A 162 -26.49 -37.17 51.01
N VAL A 163 -25.48 -38.04 51.16
CA VAL A 163 -24.98 -38.51 52.46
C VAL A 163 -23.77 -37.70 52.94
N LEU A 164 -22.99 -37.10 52.02
CA LEU A 164 -21.80 -36.29 52.33
C LEU A 164 -22.05 -34.77 52.44
N LEU A 165 -23.26 -34.30 52.14
CA LEU A 165 -23.73 -32.92 52.37
C LEU A 165 -24.87 -32.93 53.39
#